data_AF-A0A7V4YRJ5-F1
#
_entry.id   AF-A0A7V4YRJ5-F1
#
_cell.length_a   1.000
_cell.length_b   1.000
_cell.length_c   1.000
_cell.angle_alpha   90.00
_cell.angle_beta   90.00
_cell.angle_gamma   90.00
#
_symmetry.space_group_name_H-M   'P 1'
#
loop_
_entity.id
_entity.type
_entity.pdbx_description
1 polymer ?
#
loop_
_entity_poly.entity_id
_entity_poly.type
_entity_poly.pdbx_seq_one_letter_code
_entity_poly.pdbx_strand_id
1 'polypeptide(L)'
;MDKNEVNVAFEILLEEIEEVFNIISSDGEEAFKVKDFEKAKQLIEFAERLKFFRERVKTLQKEWQTIFSVKISKEVRKRHVKSKLKRGLRTPEEKYVIPILESIIELGGKAEMKNVLNLVHEKMKGILNKYDYEPLPSNPKQKRWENSVQWARNTMVNEGLLSSDSPRGIWEITQKGRDFYNQQKTKSKIY
;
A
#
# COMPACT_ATOMS: atom_id res chain seq x y z
N MET A 1 7.06 24.75 -8.34
CA MET A 1 6.33 23.72 -7.58
C MET A 1 7.26 22.55 -7.41
N ASP A 2 7.55 22.16 -6.17
CA ASP A 2 8.44 21.04 -5.90
C ASP A 2 7.68 19.74 -6.20
N LYS A 3 8.21 18.88 -7.09
CA LYS A 3 7.55 17.63 -7.50
C LYS A 3 7.23 16.73 -6.29
N ASN A 4 8.04 16.86 -5.24
CA ASN A 4 7.85 16.16 -3.97
C ASN A 4 6.62 16.64 -3.19
N GLU A 5 6.23 17.92 -3.28
CA GLU A 5 5.09 18.44 -2.52
C GLU A 5 3.76 17.88 -3.03
N VAL A 6 3.63 17.75 -4.35
CA VAL A 6 2.41 17.20 -4.96
C VAL A 6 2.32 15.69 -4.73
N ASN A 7 3.44 14.94 -4.84
CA ASN A 7 3.46 13.53 -4.47
C ASN A 7 3.11 13.30 -3.00
N VAL A 8 3.60 14.16 -2.09
CA VAL A 8 3.23 14.13 -0.68
C VAL A 8 1.74 14.41 -0.49
N ALA A 9 1.15 15.35 -1.24
CA ALA A 9 -0.29 15.60 -1.18
C ALA A 9 -1.12 14.39 -1.64
N PHE A 10 -0.65 13.65 -2.66
CA PHE A 10 -1.27 12.39 -3.07
C PHE A 10 -1.17 11.32 -1.98
N GLU A 11 -0.03 11.20 -1.31
CA GLU A 11 0.14 10.26 -0.19
C GLU A 11 -0.82 10.57 0.96
N ILE A 12 -0.95 11.85 1.33
CA ILE A 12 -1.91 12.30 2.36
C ILE A 12 -3.34 11.96 1.94
N LEU A 13 -3.72 12.29 0.69
CA LEU A 13 -5.06 11.99 0.20
C LEU A 13 -5.36 10.48 0.22
N LEU A 14 -4.40 9.65 -0.18
CA LEU A 14 -4.55 8.20 -0.12
C LEU A 14 -4.70 7.70 1.31
N GLU A 15 -3.96 8.27 2.26
CA GLU A 15 -4.09 7.96 3.68
C GLU A 15 -5.48 8.29 4.23
N GLU A 16 -6.00 9.49 3.92
CA GLU A 16 -7.36 9.89 4.32
C GLU A 16 -8.43 8.95 3.74
N ILE A 17 -8.27 8.51 2.48
CA ILE A 17 -9.15 7.51 1.88
C ILE A 17 -9.06 6.17 2.62
N GLU A 18 -7.85 5.76 3.02
CA GLU A 18 -7.65 4.54 3.82
C GLU A 18 -8.30 4.65 5.21
N GLU A 19 -8.31 5.82 5.83
CA GLU A 19 -9.02 6.05 7.09
C GLU A 19 -10.53 5.91 6.93
N VAL A 20 -11.12 6.48 5.88
CA VAL A 20 -12.56 6.31 5.56
C VAL A 20 -12.91 4.84 5.34
N PHE A 21 -12.04 4.07 4.67
CA PHE A 21 -12.21 2.64 4.51
C PHE A 21 -12.32 1.88 5.83
N ASN A 22 -11.48 2.24 6.80
CA ASN A 22 -11.50 1.59 8.09
C ASN A 22 -12.77 1.91 8.88
N ILE A 23 -13.30 3.13 8.75
CA ILE A 23 -14.58 3.52 9.35
C ILE A 23 -15.70 2.66 8.77
N ILE A 24 -15.78 2.54 7.43
CA ILE A 24 -16.78 1.70 6.76
C ILE A 24 -16.67 0.24 7.21
N SER A 25 -15.45 -0.28 7.36
CA SER A 25 -15.24 -1.65 7.84
C SER A 25 -15.76 -1.84 9.27
N SER A 26 -15.48 -0.90 10.17
CA SER A 26 -15.97 -0.93 11.56
C SER A 26 -17.49 -0.86 11.62
N ASP A 27 -18.09 0.06 10.88
CA ASP A 27 -19.55 0.22 10.80
C ASP A 27 -20.22 -1.02 10.19
N GLY A 28 -19.55 -1.66 9.22
CA GLY A 28 -20.00 -2.91 8.61
C GLY A 28 -20.02 -4.06 9.61
N GLU A 29 -18.94 -4.21 10.39
CA GLU A 29 -18.89 -5.20 11.49
C GLU A 29 -20.01 -4.99 12.51
N GLU A 30 -20.30 -3.75 12.88
CA GLU A 30 -21.39 -3.42 13.79
C GLU A 30 -22.75 -3.76 13.18
N ALA A 31 -23.00 -3.36 11.93
CA ALA A 31 -24.24 -3.67 11.21
C ALA A 31 -24.50 -5.18 11.14
N PHE A 32 -23.46 -5.99 10.88
CA PHE A 32 -23.58 -7.46 10.91
C PHE A 32 -23.90 -7.99 12.31
N LYS A 33 -23.30 -7.44 13.38
CA LYS A 33 -23.59 -7.87 14.77
C LYS A 33 -25.04 -7.63 15.15
N VAL A 34 -25.61 -6.48 14.77
CA VAL A 34 -27.01 -6.13 15.05
C VAL A 34 -28.00 -6.69 14.02
N LYS A 35 -27.51 -7.46 13.03
CA LYS A 35 -28.29 -8.06 11.93
C LYS A 35 -29.01 -7.02 11.05
N ASP A 36 -28.47 -5.81 10.98
CA ASP A 36 -28.91 -4.78 10.03
C ASP A 36 -28.25 -5.02 8.66
N PHE A 37 -28.80 -6.01 7.95
CA PHE A 37 -28.26 -6.42 6.65
C PHE A 37 -28.46 -5.36 5.56
N GLU A 38 -29.45 -4.49 5.70
CA GLU A 38 -29.68 -3.42 4.73
C GLU A 38 -28.60 -2.35 4.85
N LYS A 39 -28.27 -1.92 6.08
CA LYS A 39 -27.13 -1.04 6.33
C LYS A 39 -25.82 -1.69 5.89
N ALA A 40 -25.61 -2.98 6.18
CA ALA A 40 -24.41 -3.70 5.74
C ALA A 40 -24.26 -3.70 4.20
N LYS A 41 -25.37 -3.90 3.46
CA LYS A 41 -25.36 -3.86 1.99
C LYS A 41 -24.99 -2.46 1.46
N GLN A 42 -25.54 -1.41 2.04
CA GLN A 42 -25.20 -0.03 1.67
C GLN A 42 -23.72 0.29 1.94
N LEU A 43 -23.18 -0.16 3.07
CA LEU A 43 -21.76 0.02 3.42
C LEU A 43 -20.84 -0.72 2.45
N ILE A 44 -21.20 -1.93 2.00
CA ILE A 44 -20.45 -2.68 0.99
C ILE A 44 -20.42 -1.92 -0.35
N GLU A 45 -21.57 -1.44 -0.82
CA GLU A 45 -21.63 -0.67 -2.08
C GLU A 45 -20.78 0.60 -1.99
N PHE A 46 -20.81 1.29 -0.86
CA PHE A 46 -19.97 2.47 -0.64
C PHE A 46 -18.47 2.12 -0.59
N ALA A 47 -18.09 1.04 0.08
CA ALA A 47 -16.71 0.55 0.10
C ALA A 47 -16.19 0.21 -1.30
N GLU A 48 -17.01 -0.40 -2.16
CA GLU A 48 -16.64 -0.72 -3.54
C GLU A 48 -16.42 0.55 -4.37
N ARG A 49 -17.31 1.55 -4.24
CA ARG A 49 -17.16 2.85 -4.91
C ARG A 49 -15.90 3.58 -4.43
N LEU A 50 -15.64 3.58 -3.13
CA LEU A 50 -14.44 4.19 -2.54
C LEU A 50 -13.17 3.48 -3.02
N LYS A 51 -13.22 2.16 -3.27
CA LYS A 51 -12.09 1.36 -3.76
C LYS A 51 -11.71 1.82 -5.16
N PHE A 52 -12.72 1.96 -6.02
CA PHE A 52 -12.52 2.45 -7.37
C PHE A 52 -11.97 3.89 -7.37
N PHE A 53 -12.48 4.76 -6.48
CA PHE A 53 -11.96 6.12 -6.33
C PHE A 53 -10.48 6.14 -5.91
N ARG A 54 -10.10 5.33 -4.92
CA ARG A 54 -8.70 5.19 -4.49
C ARG A 54 -7.78 4.79 -5.64
N GLU A 55 -8.19 3.80 -6.43
CA GLU A 55 -7.39 3.35 -7.58
C GLU A 55 -7.25 4.46 -8.64
N ARG A 56 -8.29 5.26 -8.89
CA ARG A 56 -8.19 6.45 -9.75
C ARG A 56 -7.21 7.48 -9.21
N VAL A 57 -7.23 7.76 -7.91
CA VAL A 57 -6.27 8.67 -7.26
C VAL A 57 -4.84 8.16 -7.43
N LYS A 58 -4.62 6.84 -7.29
CA LYS A 58 -3.31 6.23 -7.58
C LYS A 58 -2.89 6.36 -9.04
N THR A 59 -3.80 6.15 -9.97
CA THR A 59 -3.50 6.35 -11.40
C THR A 59 -3.08 7.79 -11.64
N LEU A 60 -3.80 8.77 -11.08
CA LEU A 60 -3.43 10.19 -11.17
C LEU A 60 -2.06 10.48 -10.53
N GLN A 61 -1.74 9.85 -9.39
CA GLN A 61 -0.41 9.94 -8.78
C GLN A 61 0.69 9.41 -9.72
N LYS A 62 0.49 8.24 -10.33
CA LYS A 62 1.43 7.63 -11.29
C LYS A 62 1.58 8.48 -12.56
N GLU A 63 0.47 8.99 -13.09
CA GLU A 63 0.47 9.92 -14.23
C GLU A 63 1.26 11.18 -13.91
N TRP A 64 1.02 11.77 -12.74
CA TRP A 64 1.77 12.93 -12.26
C TRP A 64 3.28 12.62 -12.18
N GLN A 65 3.66 11.51 -11.57
CA GLN A 65 5.07 11.09 -11.52
C GLN A 65 5.67 10.93 -12.92
N THR A 66 4.91 10.39 -13.88
CA THR A 66 5.38 10.14 -15.25
C THR A 66 5.52 11.44 -16.06
N ILE A 67 4.55 12.36 -15.97
CA ILE A 67 4.59 13.66 -16.65
C ILE A 67 5.84 14.44 -16.23
N PHE A 68 6.23 14.32 -14.96
CA PHE A 68 7.37 15.04 -14.41
C PHE A 68 8.66 14.21 -14.32
N SER A 69 8.68 12.91 -14.66
CA SER A 69 9.92 12.11 -14.71
C SER A 69 10.70 12.30 -16.02
N VAL A 70 10.04 12.74 -17.11
CA VAL A 70 10.64 12.91 -18.44
C VAL A 70 11.53 14.16 -18.56
N LYS A 71 11.53 15.09 -17.60
CA LYS A 71 12.37 16.29 -17.65
C LYS A 71 13.15 16.52 -16.35
N ILE A 72 14.47 16.60 -16.54
CA ILE A 72 15.55 16.98 -15.62
C ILE A 72 16.31 15.77 -15.04
N SER A 73 17.05 15.08 -15.91
CA SER A 73 18.41 14.69 -15.54
C SER A 73 19.26 15.97 -15.53
N LYS A 74 20.01 16.16 -14.44
CA LYS A 74 20.94 17.26 -14.14
C LYS A 74 20.29 18.55 -13.60
N GLU A 75 20.77 18.94 -12.41
CA GLU A 75 20.46 20.17 -11.66
C GLU A 75 19.10 20.10 -10.96
N VAL A 76 19.02 19.89 -9.65
CA VAL A 76 19.22 20.95 -8.65
C VAL A 76 19.75 20.33 -7.34
N ARG A 77 20.95 20.77 -6.95
CA ARG A 77 21.47 20.65 -5.58
C ARG A 77 20.78 21.68 -4.68
N LYS A 78 20.39 21.23 -3.48
CA LYS A 78 20.18 21.96 -2.21
C LYS A 78 19.27 23.19 -2.21
N ARG A 79 18.18 23.13 -1.43
CA ARG A 79 17.79 24.21 -0.49
C ARG A 79 16.87 23.70 0.62
N HIS A 80 17.19 24.08 1.86
CA HIS A 80 16.37 23.91 3.05
C HIS A 80 15.12 24.80 2.97
N VAL A 81 13.94 24.25 3.29
CA VAL A 81 12.73 25.04 3.58
C VAL A 81 12.19 24.65 4.95
N LYS A 82 11.99 25.67 5.79
CA LYS A 82 11.47 25.61 7.16
C LYS A 82 9.95 25.40 7.17
N SER A 83 9.54 24.41 7.96
CA SER A 83 8.27 24.22 8.70
C SER A 83 6.95 24.80 8.16
N LYS A 84 6.08 23.89 7.64
CA LYS A 84 4.71 23.61 8.11
C LYS A 84 4.18 22.33 7.43
N LEU A 85 3.38 21.55 8.18
CA LEU A 85 2.92 20.15 7.98
C LEU A 85 4.03 19.08 8.04
N LYS A 86 3.92 18.15 8.99
CA LYS A 86 4.82 16.98 9.09
C LYS A 86 4.43 16.03 7.94
N ARG A 87 5.34 15.93 6.95
CA ARG A 87 5.22 15.30 5.62
C ARG A 87 4.78 13.82 5.63
N GLY A 88 4.56 13.23 4.45
CA GLY A 88 4.46 11.79 4.18
C GLY A 88 5.54 10.97 4.90
N LEU A 89 5.21 10.59 6.12
CA LEU A 89 6.14 10.02 7.09
C LEU A 89 6.00 8.50 7.18
N ARG A 90 5.06 7.90 6.45
CA ARG A 90 4.93 6.45 6.34
C ARG A 90 5.81 5.93 5.19
N THR A 91 6.28 4.71 5.29
CA THR A 91 6.97 4.05 4.19
C THR A 91 6.02 3.95 2.99
N PRO A 92 6.39 4.43 1.79
CA PRO A 92 5.51 4.36 0.61
C PRO A 92 5.16 2.93 0.24
N GLU A 93 3.95 2.73 -0.30
CA GLU A 93 3.43 1.41 -0.67
C GLU A 93 4.39 0.64 -1.62
N GLU A 94 4.99 1.34 -2.58
CA GLU A 94 5.93 0.78 -3.55
C GLU A 94 7.13 0.08 -2.91
N LYS A 95 7.58 0.55 -1.73
CA LYS A 95 8.70 -0.06 -1.00
C LYS A 95 8.36 -1.42 -0.41
N TYR A 96 7.07 -1.74 -0.25
CA TYR A 96 6.62 -3.03 0.24
C TYR A 96 6.56 -4.09 -0.87
N VAL A 97 6.52 -3.71 -2.16
CA VAL A 97 6.31 -4.64 -3.28
C VAL A 97 7.37 -5.75 -3.32
N ILE A 98 8.66 -5.38 -3.26
CA ILE A 98 9.75 -6.36 -3.30
C ILE A 98 9.81 -7.23 -2.04
N PRO A 99 9.75 -6.67 -0.81
CA PRO A 99 9.68 -7.48 0.42
C PRO A 99 8.49 -8.46 0.44
N ILE A 100 7.32 -8.08 -0.09
CA ILE A 100 6.15 -8.97 -0.18
C ILE A 100 6.43 -10.12 -1.14
N LEU A 101 6.89 -9.84 -2.36
CA LEU A 101 7.19 -10.89 -3.36
C LEU A 101 8.26 -11.85 -2.83
N GLU A 102 9.32 -11.31 -2.24
CA GLU A 102 10.39 -12.13 -1.65
C GLU A 102 9.87 -13.03 -0.54
N SER A 103 9.05 -12.50 0.37
CA SER A 103 8.47 -13.27 1.48
C SER A 103 7.58 -14.41 0.99
N ILE A 104 6.74 -14.16 -0.02
CA ILE A 104 5.88 -15.20 -0.60
C ILE A 104 6.73 -16.28 -1.30
N ILE A 105 7.80 -15.90 -2.01
CA ILE A 105 8.72 -16.84 -2.66
C ILE A 105 9.43 -17.71 -1.61
N GLU A 106 9.95 -17.10 -0.54
CA GLU A 106 10.62 -17.81 0.57
C GLU A 106 9.69 -18.80 1.27
N LEU A 107 8.40 -18.47 1.35
CA LEU A 107 7.36 -19.35 1.90
C LEU A 107 6.83 -20.40 0.91
N GLY A 108 7.50 -20.59 -0.25
CA GLY A 108 7.14 -21.62 -1.23
C GLY A 108 6.18 -21.16 -2.33
N GLY A 109 5.95 -19.86 -2.47
CA GLY A 109 5.12 -19.26 -3.53
C GLY A 109 3.64 -19.08 -3.17
N LYS A 110 3.19 -19.65 -2.05
CA LYS A 110 1.83 -19.53 -1.53
C LYS A 110 1.85 -19.61 -0.02
N ALA A 111 1.30 -18.61 0.67
CA ALA A 111 1.37 -18.56 2.13
C ALA A 111 0.22 -17.79 2.77
N GLU A 112 -0.01 -18.05 4.05
CA GLU A 112 -0.94 -17.28 4.87
C GLU A 112 -0.44 -15.84 5.06
N MET A 113 -1.37 -14.89 4.95
CA MET A 113 -1.12 -13.45 5.09
C MET A 113 -0.35 -13.10 6.37
N LYS A 114 -0.67 -13.76 7.50
CA LYS A 114 0.03 -13.52 8.77
C LYS A 114 1.52 -13.88 8.68
N ASN A 115 1.86 -14.99 8.04
CA ASN A 115 3.24 -15.43 7.86
C ASN A 115 4.00 -14.51 6.90
N VAL A 116 3.33 -14.05 5.84
CA VAL A 116 3.89 -13.05 4.93
C VAL A 116 4.16 -11.73 5.65
N LEU A 117 3.21 -11.22 6.44
CA LEU A 117 3.39 -9.99 7.21
C LEU A 117 4.58 -10.07 8.17
N ASN A 118 4.77 -11.19 8.86
CA ASN A 118 5.91 -11.39 9.75
C ASN A 118 7.25 -11.30 9.01
N LEU A 119 7.40 -11.96 7.86
CA LEU A 119 8.64 -11.90 7.08
C LEU A 119 8.87 -10.51 6.47
N VAL A 120 7.81 -9.86 5.97
CA VAL A 120 7.89 -8.48 5.46
C VAL A 120 8.37 -7.55 6.57
N HIS A 121 7.85 -7.69 7.80
CA HIS A 121 8.29 -6.91 8.93
C HIS A 121 9.78 -7.08 9.20
N GLU A 122 10.29 -8.31 9.27
CA GLU A 122 11.72 -8.57 9.52
C GLU A 122 12.61 -7.97 8.43
N LYS A 123 12.20 -8.08 7.16
CA LYS A 123 12.91 -7.49 6.01
C LYS A 123 12.90 -5.95 6.03
N MET A 124 11.82 -5.36 6.54
CA MET A 124 11.62 -3.91 6.50
C MET A 124 11.92 -3.19 7.81
N LYS A 125 12.27 -3.90 8.89
CA LYS A 125 12.51 -3.31 10.21
C LYS A 125 13.53 -2.15 10.21
N GLY A 126 14.51 -2.16 9.31
CA GLY A 126 15.48 -1.07 9.14
C GLY A 126 15.02 0.11 8.27
N ILE A 127 13.86 -0.04 7.62
CA ILE A 127 13.25 0.95 6.71
C ILE A 127 12.03 1.59 7.37
N LEU A 128 11.24 0.80 8.10
CA LEU A 128 10.07 1.27 8.83
C LEU A 128 10.47 2.31 9.87
N ASN A 129 9.69 3.38 9.96
CA ASN A 129 9.90 4.44 10.92
C ASN A 129 8.79 4.47 11.97
N LYS A 130 8.88 5.40 12.93
CA LYS A 130 7.93 5.45 14.05
C LYS A 130 6.45 5.57 13.63
N TYR A 131 6.15 6.20 12.49
CA TYR A 131 4.79 6.41 12.00
C TYR A 131 4.21 5.14 11.36
N ASP A 132 5.08 4.31 10.77
CA ASP A 132 4.69 2.97 10.29
C ASP A 132 4.17 2.10 11.43
N TYR A 133 4.72 2.27 12.63
CA TYR A 133 4.36 1.53 13.84
C TYR A 133 3.19 2.12 14.62
N GLU A 134 2.71 3.32 14.28
CA GLU A 134 1.56 3.91 14.94
C GLU A 134 0.29 3.06 14.69
N PRO A 135 -0.60 2.97 15.69
CA PRO A 135 -1.86 2.28 15.53
C PRO A 135 -2.77 3.01 14.54
N LEU A 136 -3.68 2.27 13.92
CA LEU A 136 -4.79 2.89 13.20
C LEU A 136 -5.79 3.50 14.20
N PRO A 137 -6.27 4.74 13.98
CA PRO A 137 -7.31 5.36 14.82
C PRO A 137 -8.57 4.50 14.97
N SER A 138 -8.94 3.80 13.89
CA SER A 138 -10.10 2.91 13.81
C SER A 138 -9.89 1.55 14.47
N ASN A 139 -8.67 1.01 14.44
CA ASN A 139 -8.32 -0.27 15.05
C ASN A 139 -6.95 -0.18 15.73
N PRO A 140 -6.92 0.12 17.04
CA PRO A 140 -5.68 0.29 17.77
C PRO A 140 -4.78 -0.95 17.83
N LYS A 141 -5.30 -2.14 17.49
CA LYS A 141 -4.51 -3.38 17.45
C LYS A 141 -3.74 -3.56 16.14
N GLN A 142 -4.14 -2.85 15.08
CA GLN A 142 -3.53 -2.94 13.76
C GLN A 142 -2.58 -1.76 13.54
N LYS A 143 -1.35 -2.06 13.12
CA LYS A 143 -0.34 -1.03 12.84
C LYS A 143 -0.51 -0.48 11.43
N ARG A 144 -0.18 0.80 11.24
CA ARG A 144 -0.30 1.48 9.95
C ARG A 144 0.45 0.75 8.82
N TRP A 145 1.63 0.20 9.07
CA TRP A 145 2.41 -0.56 8.08
C TRP A 145 1.73 -1.85 7.63
N GLU A 146 1.01 -2.54 8.51
CA GLU A 146 0.27 -3.77 8.17
C GLU A 146 -0.87 -3.45 7.20
N ASN A 147 -1.51 -2.30 7.38
CA ASN A 147 -2.51 -1.79 6.44
C ASN A 147 -1.87 -1.41 5.11
N SER A 148 -0.71 -0.73 5.12
CA SER A 148 0.04 -0.40 3.90
C SER A 148 0.38 -1.64 3.08
N VAL A 149 0.81 -2.73 3.74
CA VAL A 149 1.14 -4.00 3.09
C VAL A 149 -0.09 -4.64 2.46
N GLN A 150 -1.24 -4.58 3.12
CA GLN A 150 -2.50 -5.09 2.55
C GLN A 150 -2.93 -4.30 1.30
N TRP A 151 -2.75 -2.99 1.33
CA TRP A 151 -3.00 -2.14 0.16
C TRP A 151 -2.00 -2.39 -0.97
N ALA A 152 -0.71 -2.55 -0.65
CA ALA A 152 0.32 -3.00 -1.60
C ALA A 152 -0.10 -4.28 -2.28
N ARG A 153 -0.56 -5.28 -1.51
CA ARG A 153 -1.07 -6.53 -2.06
C ARG A 153 -2.25 -6.31 -3.00
N ASN A 154 -3.21 -5.45 -2.64
CA ASN A 154 -4.36 -5.17 -3.52
C ASN A 154 -3.91 -4.58 -4.86
N THR A 155 -2.98 -3.64 -4.85
CA THR A 155 -2.42 -3.07 -6.07
C THR A 155 -1.61 -4.11 -6.85
N MET A 156 -0.83 -4.96 -6.18
CA MET A 156 -0.10 -6.06 -6.83
C MET A 156 -1.03 -7.09 -7.48
N VAL A 157 -2.21 -7.35 -6.92
CA VAL A 157 -3.23 -8.20 -7.58
C VAL A 157 -3.79 -7.52 -8.81
N ASN A 158 -4.14 -6.22 -8.73
CA ASN A 158 -4.61 -5.45 -9.89
C ASN A 158 -3.56 -5.42 -11.02
N GLU A 159 -2.28 -5.37 -10.67
CA GLU A 159 -1.16 -5.41 -11.61
C GLU A 159 -0.81 -6.83 -12.09
N GLY A 160 -1.45 -7.86 -11.54
CA GLY A 160 -1.26 -9.27 -11.90
C GLY A 160 0.02 -9.90 -11.36
N LEU A 161 0.68 -9.28 -10.38
CA LEU A 161 1.87 -9.82 -9.69
C LEU A 161 1.49 -10.89 -8.66
N LEU A 162 0.31 -10.75 -8.06
CA LEU A 162 -0.27 -11.72 -7.12
C LEU A 162 -1.61 -12.23 -7.68
N SER A 163 -1.98 -13.45 -7.31
CA SER A 163 -3.21 -14.08 -7.78
C SER A 163 -4.45 -13.43 -7.15
N SER A 164 -5.47 -13.15 -7.97
CA SER A 164 -6.81 -12.77 -7.53
C SER A 164 -7.61 -13.93 -6.96
N ASP A 165 -7.26 -15.16 -7.36
CA ASP A 165 -8.07 -16.36 -7.17
C ASP A 165 -7.62 -17.20 -5.97
N SER A 166 -6.70 -16.66 -5.16
CA SER A 166 -6.24 -17.32 -3.95
C SER A 166 -7.35 -17.36 -2.88
N PRO A 167 -7.41 -18.44 -2.07
CA PRO A 167 -8.33 -18.50 -0.95
C PRO A 167 -8.15 -17.34 0.02
N ARG A 168 -9.23 -17.00 0.74
CA ARG A 168 -9.22 -15.90 1.71
C ARG A 168 -8.10 -16.11 2.75
N GLY A 169 -7.31 -15.07 2.97
CA GLY A 169 -6.18 -15.10 3.91
C GLY A 169 -4.91 -15.75 3.36
N ILE A 170 -4.93 -16.25 2.12
CA ILE A 170 -3.76 -16.83 1.45
C ILE A 170 -3.32 -15.90 0.31
N TRP A 171 -2.02 -15.61 0.25
CA TRP A 171 -1.40 -14.85 -0.82
C TRP A 171 -0.54 -15.77 -1.67
N GLU A 172 -0.68 -15.66 -2.98
CA GLU A 172 0.01 -16.50 -3.96
C GLU A 172 0.63 -15.64 -5.05
N ILE A 173 1.87 -15.93 -5.38
CA ILE A 173 2.61 -15.21 -6.42
C ILE A 173 2.30 -15.78 -7.80
N THR A 174 2.07 -14.91 -8.78
CA THR A 174 1.92 -15.33 -10.19
C THR A 174 3.28 -15.51 -10.86
N GLN A 175 3.31 -16.12 -12.05
CA GLN A 175 4.54 -16.17 -12.84
C GLN A 175 5.06 -14.77 -13.15
N LYS A 176 4.16 -13.84 -13.52
CA LYS A 176 4.50 -12.42 -13.76
C LYS A 176 5.15 -11.79 -12.52
N GLY A 177 4.66 -12.09 -11.33
CA GLY A 177 5.26 -11.65 -10.06
C GLY A 177 6.67 -12.17 -9.85
N ARG A 178 6.93 -13.45 -10.16
CA ARG A 178 8.27 -14.07 -10.07
C ARG A 178 9.24 -13.42 -11.05
N ASP A 179 8.81 -13.20 -12.28
CA ASP A 179 9.63 -12.57 -13.32
C ASP A 179 9.99 -11.13 -12.94
N PHE A 180 9.02 -10.37 -12.42
CA PHE A 180 9.25 -9.01 -11.90
C PHE A 180 10.27 -8.99 -10.75
N TYR A 181 10.15 -9.89 -9.77
CA TYR A 181 11.11 -10.00 -8.68
C TYR A 181 12.54 -10.32 -9.18
N ASN A 182 12.67 -11.27 -10.11
CA ASN A 182 13.97 -11.65 -10.68
C ASN A 182 14.62 -10.50 -11.46
N GLN A 183 13.85 -9.73 -12.23
CA GLN A 183 14.34 -8.54 -12.94
C GLN A 183 14.86 -7.48 -11.96
N GLN A 184 14.12 -7.20 -10.88
CA GLN A 184 14.51 -6.24 -9.84
C GLN A 184 15.77 -6.69 -9.08
N LYS A 185 15.87 -7.97 -8.73
CA LYS A 185 17.03 -8.56 -8.06
C LYS A 185 18.28 -8.50 -8.93
N THR A 186 18.13 -8.71 -10.23
CA THR A 186 19.23 -8.63 -11.20
C THR A 186 19.73 -7.19 -11.34
N LYS A 187 18.83 -6.22 -11.44
CA LYS A 187 19.19 -4.79 -11.47
C LYS A 187 19.94 -4.34 -10.21
N SER A 188 19.57 -4.87 -9.05
CA SER A 188 20.20 -4.54 -7.76
C SER A 188 21.58 -5.17 -7.54
N LYS A 189 21.99 -6.16 -8.35
CA LYS A 189 23.32 -6.81 -8.29
C LYS A 189 24.35 -6.21 -9.25
N ILE A 190 23.89 -5.42 -10.23
CA ILE A 190 24.73 -4.87 -11.30
C ILE A 190 25.28 -3.46 -10.94
N TYR A 191 24.82 -2.88 -9.84
CA TYR A 191 25.28 -1.62 -9.27
C TYR A 191 25.79 -1.85 -7.84
#